data_AF-A0A7K0I647-F1
#
_entry.id   AF-A0A7K0I647-F1
#
_cell.length_a   1.000
_cell.length_b   1.000
_cell.length_c   1.000
_cell.angle_alpha   90.00
_cell.angle_beta   90.00
_cell.angle_gamma   90.00
#
_symmetry.space_group_name_H-M   'P 1'
#
loop_
_entity.id
_entity.type
_entity.pdbx_description
1 polymer ?
#
loop_
_entity_poly.entity_id
_entity_poly.type
_entity_poly.pdbx_seq_one_letter_code
_entity_poly.pdbx_strand_id
1 'polypeptide(L)'
;MEKIYKYPLALEDKQTIEMPIGSQILCVQTQFNQPYIWAMVNPNLPPIGVKIEIYGTGESITNPFPSYLKYIGTFQINNGHEVYHVFLNELVSVPINPNNS
;
A
#
# COMPACT_ATOMS: atom_id res chain seq x y z
N MET A 1 3.34 -22.24 -5.78
CA MET A 1 2.62 -22.55 -4.52
C MET A 1 2.44 -21.25 -3.78
N GLU A 2 1.22 -20.95 -3.35
CA GLU A 2 0.92 -19.74 -2.59
C GLU A 2 1.61 -19.76 -1.22
N LYS A 3 2.11 -18.60 -0.79
CA LYS A 3 2.74 -18.37 0.51
C LYS A 3 2.21 -17.09 1.12
N ILE A 4 2.22 -17.00 2.46
CA ILE A 4 1.92 -15.76 3.17
C ILE A 4 3.23 -15.03 3.46
N TYR A 5 3.45 -13.90 2.81
CA TYR A 5 4.56 -13.00 3.08
C TYR A 5 4.06 -11.72 3.76
N LYS A 6 4.96 -11.05 4.47
CA LYS A 6 4.72 -9.72 5.02
C LYS A 6 5.72 -8.72 4.44
N TYR A 7 5.25 -7.49 4.24
CA TYR A 7 6.01 -6.40 3.64
C TYR A 7 5.99 -5.22 4.60
N PRO A 8 7.15 -4.68 4.99
CA PRO A 8 7.20 -3.55 5.91
C PRO A 8 6.56 -2.32 5.26
N LEU A 9 5.85 -1.54 6.07
CA LEU A 9 5.41 -0.19 5.72
C LEU A 9 6.31 0.82 6.40
N ALA A 10 6.86 1.77 5.63
CA ALA A 10 7.47 2.96 6.19
C ALA A 10 6.37 3.93 6.65
N LEU A 11 6.65 4.78 7.65
CA LEU A 11 5.76 5.88 8.02
C LEU A 11 5.97 7.07 7.08
N GLU A 12 5.63 6.85 5.81
CA GLU A 12 5.70 7.82 4.72
C GLU A 12 4.32 7.90 4.05
N ASP A 13 3.86 9.12 3.74
CA ASP A 13 2.56 9.38 3.12
C ASP A 13 2.35 8.60 1.82
N LYS A 14 3.43 8.38 1.05
CA LYS A 14 3.41 7.68 -0.23
C LYS A 14 4.65 6.82 -0.36
N GLN A 15 4.47 5.57 -0.73
CA GLN A 15 5.58 4.63 -0.94
C GLN A 15 5.22 3.58 -1.99
N THR A 16 6.24 2.90 -2.51
CA THR A 16 6.08 1.78 -3.43
C THR A 16 6.61 0.51 -2.78
N ILE A 17 5.80 -0.54 -2.75
CA ILE A 17 6.20 -1.86 -2.25
C ILE A 17 6.27 -2.82 -3.43
N GLU A 18 7.41 -3.47 -3.58
CA GLU A 18 7.58 -4.55 -4.56
C GLU A 18 6.95 -5.84 -4.03
N MET A 19 5.94 -6.35 -4.73
CA MET A 19 5.25 -7.59 -4.40
C MET A 19 5.10 -8.44 -5.67
N PRO A 20 5.11 -9.79 -5.61
CA PRO A 20 4.86 -10.62 -6.78
C PRO A 20 3.53 -10.25 -7.46
N ILE A 21 3.52 -10.24 -8.80
CA ILE A 21 2.29 -9.99 -9.56
C ILE A 21 1.19 -10.97 -9.14
N GLY A 22 -0.04 -10.45 -8.99
CA GLY A 22 -1.18 -11.23 -8.52
C GLY A 22 -1.24 -11.44 -7.00
N SER A 23 -0.38 -10.79 -6.22
CA SER A 23 -0.45 -10.81 -4.75
C SER A 23 -1.83 -10.36 -4.24
N GLN A 24 -2.42 -11.14 -3.34
CA GLN A 24 -3.67 -10.81 -2.66
C GLN A 24 -3.35 -10.25 -1.27
N ILE A 25 -3.60 -8.95 -1.08
CA ILE A 25 -3.50 -8.30 0.24
C ILE A 25 -4.56 -8.90 1.17
N LEU A 26 -4.13 -9.31 2.36
CA LEU A 26 -4.99 -9.91 3.38
C LEU A 26 -5.37 -8.89 4.45
N CYS A 27 -4.37 -8.20 4.99
CA CYS A 27 -4.56 -7.17 6.01
C CYS A 27 -3.34 -6.26 6.13
N VAL A 28 -3.56 -5.13 6.80
CA VAL A 28 -2.50 -4.31 7.38
C VAL A 28 -2.56 -4.47 8.90
N GLN A 29 -1.44 -4.75 9.54
CA GLN A 29 -1.34 -4.85 11.00
C GLN A 29 0.00 -4.36 11.52
N THR A 30 0.08 -4.15 12.83
CA THR A 30 1.32 -3.82 13.53
C THR A 30 1.90 -5.06 14.21
N GLN A 31 3.20 -5.28 14.06
CA GLN A 31 3.95 -6.27 14.82
C GLN A 31 5.18 -5.59 15.43
N PHE A 32 5.37 -5.70 16.75
CA PHE A 32 6.45 -5.04 17.49
C PHE A 32 6.57 -3.53 17.19
N ASN A 33 5.43 -2.83 17.23
CA ASN A 33 5.32 -1.39 16.92
C ASN A 33 5.72 -0.99 15.48
N GLN A 34 5.81 -1.95 14.55
CA GLN A 34 6.08 -1.70 13.14
C GLN A 34 4.91 -2.17 12.27
N PRO A 35 4.42 -1.34 11.34
CA PRO A 35 3.35 -1.73 10.43
C PRO A 35 3.86 -2.61 9.29
N TYR A 36 3.03 -3.57 8.89
CA TYR A 36 3.28 -4.44 7.75
C TYR A 36 1.98 -4.70 6.98
N ILE A 37 2.12 -4.98 5.69
CA ILE A 37 1.10 -5.60 4.85
C ILE A 37 1.34 -7.10 4.83
N TRP A 38 0.33 -7.90 5.14
CA TRP A 38 0.33 -9.34 4.87
C TRP A 38 -0.38 -9.63 3.55
N ALA A 39 0.21 -10.50 2.75
CA ALA A 39 -0.35 -10.91 1.47
C ALA A 39 -0.11 -12.39 1.18
N MET A 40 -1.07 -13.01 0.49
CA MET A 40 -0.90 -14.28 -0.16
C MET A 40 -0.26 -14.05 -1.54
N VAL A 41 0.86 -14.72 -1.80
CA VAL A 41 1.70 -14.47 -2.97
C VAL A 41 2.20 -15.78 -3.58
N ASN A 42 2.41 -15.77 -4.89
CA ASN A 42 3.24 -16.76 -5.57
C ASN A 42 4.65 -16.18 -5.76
N PRO A 43 5.65 -16.58 -4.93
CA PRO A 43 6.98 -15.96 -4.94
C PRO A 43 7.81 -16.26 -6.19
N ASN A 44 7.33 -17.15 -7.07
CA ASN A 44 7.99 -17.47 -8.33
C ASN A 44 7.57 -16.52 -9.47
N LEU A 45 6.62 -15.61 -9.22
CA LEU A 45 6.18 -14.61 -10.19
C LEU A 45 7.00 -13.33 -10.04
N PRO A 46 7.19 -12.56 -11.13
CA PRO A 46 7.97 -11.32 -11.10
C PRO A 46 7.34 -10.29 -10.16
N PRO A 47 8.16 -9.44 -9.50
CA PRO A 47 7.65 -8.35 -8.68
C PRO A 47 7.04 -7.24 -9.54
N ILE A 48 6.09 -6.53 -8.94
CA ILE A 48 5.53 -5.29 -9.45
C ILE A 48 5.49 -4.26 -8.32
N GLY A 49 5.79 -3.01 -8.66
CA GLY A 49 5.69 -1.89 -7.74
C GLY A 49 4.23 -1.52 -7.46
N VAL A 50 3.81 -1.72 -6.22
CA VAL A 50 2.47 -1.41 -5.71
C VAL A 50 2.53 -0.08 -4.97
N LYS A 51 1.76 0.92 -5.42
CA LYS A 51 1.71 2.25 -4.80
C LYS A 51 0.78 2.25 -3.59
N ILE A 52 1.33 2.60 -2.45
CA ILE A 52 0.63 2.68 -1.17
C ILE A 52 0.62 4.12 -0.69
N GLU A 53 -0.52 4.54 -0.14
CA GLU A 53 -0.67 5.82 0.53
C GLU A 53 -1.15 5.64 1.97
N ILE A 54 -0.61 6.42 2.88
CA ILE A 54 -0.92 6.40 4.30
C ILE A 54 -1.42 7.77 4.72
N TYR A 55 -2.50 7.81 5.50
CA TYR A 55 -3.05 9.03 6.08
C TYR A 55 -3.33 8.83 7.56
N GLY A 56 -2.88 9.77 8.39
CA GLY A 56 -3.20 9.80 9.82
C GLY A 56 -4.68 10.13 10.05
N THR A 57 -5.22 9.68 11.17
CA THR A 57 -6.59 10.06 11.57
C THR A 57 -6.70 11.59 11.72
N GLY A 58 -7.60 12.20 10.95
CA GLY A 58 -7.81 13.66 10.94
C GLY A 58 -7.02 14.41 9.86
N GLU A 59 -6.13 13.74 9.12
CA GLU A 59 -5.41 14.34 8.01
C GLU A 59 -6.29 14.46 6.75
N SER A 60 -5.95 15.45 5.90
CA SER A 60 -6.60 15.62 4.61
C SER A 60 -6.03 14.65 3.58
N ILE A 61 -6.90 14.04 2.77
CA ILE A 61 -6.47 13.23 1.63
C ILE A 61 -5.88 14.15 0.55
N THR A 62 -4.58 14.03 0.29
CA THR A 62 -3.84 14.89 -0.66
C THR A 62 -3.74 14.29 -2.06
N ASN A 63 -4.16 13.04 -2.26
CA ASN A 63 -4.26 12.46 -3.60
C ASN A 63 -5.28 13.23 -4.45
N PRO A 64 -4.91 13.70 -5.65
CA PRO A 64 -5.81 14.48 -6.52
C PRO A 64 -6.99 13.66 -7.09
N PHE A 65 -6.95 12.34 -6.97
CA PHE A 65 -7.94 11.39 -7.47
C PHE A 65 -8.34 10.39 -6.37
N PRO A 66 -8.93 10.86 -5.25
CA PRO A 66 -9.19 10.02 -4.08
C PRO A 66 -10.13 8.84 -4.35
N SER A 67 -10.94 8.89 -5.42
CA SER A 67 -11.81 7.78 -5.85
C SER A 67 -11.06 6.53 -6.32
N TYR A 68 -9.76 6.65 -6.61
CA TYR A 68 -8.90 5.53 -7.00
C TYR A 68 -8.07 4.99 -5.83
N LEU A 69 -8.27 5.54 -4.63
CA LEU A 69 -7.69 4.99 -3.42
C LEU A 69 -8.60 3.88 -2.89
N LYS A 70 -8.08 2.66 -2.87
CA LYS A 70 -8.74 1.51 -2.26
C LYS A 70 -8.22 1.29 -0.86
N TYR A 71 -9.08 1.43 0.13
CA TYR A 71 -8.74 1.14 1.51
C TYR A 71 -8.34 -0.33 1.68
N ILE A 72 -7.19 -0.57 2.34
CA ILE A 72 -6.67 -1.92 2.59
C ILE A 72 -6.45 -2.24 4.07
N GLY A 73 -6.55 -1.26 4.95
CA GLY A 73 -6.48 -1.48 6.39
C GLY A 73 -6.15 -0.25 7.21
N THR A 74 -6.22 -0.43 8.52
CA THR A 74 -5.82 0.57 9.52
C THR A 74 -4.80 -0.09 10.42
N PHE A 75 -3.75 0.63 10.79
CA PHE A 75 -2.82 0.19 11.81
C PHE A 75 -2.65 1.26 12.88
N GLN A 76 -2.19 0.81 14.03
CA GLN A 76 -1.95 1.66 15.19
C GLN A 76 -0.53 1.39 15.69
N ILE A 77 0.18 2.44 16.06
CA ILE A 77 1.49 2.37 16.71
C ILE A 77 1.49 3.22 17.97
N ASN A 78 2.59 3.17 18.71
CA ASN A 78 2.79 3.91 19.94
C ASN A 78 1.62 3.68 20.91
N ASN A 79 1.31 2.41 21.19
CA ASN A 79 0.19 1.99 22.05
C ASN A 79 -1.18 2.58 21.67
N GLY A 80 -1.42 2.86 20.39
CA GLY A 80 -2.69 3.38 19.90
C GLY A 80 -2.81 4.91 19.93
N HIS A 81 -1.74 5.62 20.33
CA HIS A 81 -1.70 7.08 20.25
C HIS A 81 -1.68 7.60 18.82
N GLU A 82 -1.15 6.80 17.88
CA GLU A 82 -1.07 7.14 16.47
C GLU A 82 -1.83 6.09 15.66
N VAL A 83 -2.78 6.57 14.85
CA VAL A 83 -3.68 5.74 14.04
C VAL A 83 -3.56 6.18 12.59
N TYR A 84 -3.30 5.22 11.72
CA TYR A 84 -3.06 5.45 10.30
C TYR A 84 -3.92 4.54 9.43
N HIS A 85 -4.38 5.08 8.30
CA HIS A 85 -5.21 4.40 7.33
C HIS A 85 -4.43 4.22 6.03
N VAL A 86 -4.44 3.00 5.50
CA VAL A 86 -3.61 2.62 4.36
C VAL A 86 -4.48 2.34 3.14
N PHE A 87 -4.07 2.89 2.01
CA PHE A 87 -4.76 2.81 0.74
C PHE A 87 -3.82 2.28 -0.35
N LEU A 88 -4.34 1.38 -1.18
CA LEU A 88 -3.76 1.04 -2.47
C LEU A 88 -4.17 2.10 -3.49
N ASN A 89 -3.21 2.69 -4.20
CA ASN A 89 -3.49 3.61 -5.30
C ASN A 89 -3.63 2.81 -6.60
N GLU A 90 -4.87 2.66 -7.07
CA GLU A 90 -5.21 1.87 -8.27
C GLU A 90 -5.08 2.68 -9.59
N LEU A 91 -4.57 3.92 -9.54
CA LEU A 91 -4.29 4.66 -10.76
C LEU A 91 -3.13 4.05 -11.53
N VAL A 92 -3.47 3.53 -12.70
CA VAL A 92 -2.51 3.20 -13.73
C VAL A 92 -2.05 4.50 -14.40
N SER A 93 -0.77 4.85 -14.22
CA SER A 93 -0.17 5.94 -15.00
C SER A 93 0.00 5.47 -16.44
N VAL A 94 -0.82 6.01 -17.35
CA VAL A 94 -0.60 5.85 -18.79
C VAL A 94 0.53 6.81 -19.19
N PRO A 95 1.61 6.33 -19.84
CA PRO A 95 2.61 7.23 -20.41
C PRO A 95 1.93 8.13 -21.46
N ILE A 96 1.85 9.42 -21.18
CA ILE A 96 1.48 10.41 -22.20
C ILE A 96 2.67 10.48 -23.16
N ASN A 97 2.51 9.96 -24.37
CA ASN A 97 3.54 10.06 -25.40
C ASN A 97 3.44 11.46 -26.02
N PRO A 98 4.39 12.38 -25.78
CA PRO A 98 4.25 13.79 -26.14
C PRO A 98 4.32 14.06 -27.66
N ASN A 99 4.48 13.01 -28.50
CA ASN A 99 4.79 13.13 -29.92
C ASN A 99 3.59 12.91 -30.87
N ASN A 100 2.35 12.89 -30.37
CA ASN A 100 1.16 12.91 -31.23
C ASN A 100 0.55 14.32 -31.26
N SER A 101 1.16 15.22 -32.05
CA SER A 101 0.60 16.52 -32.45
C SER A 101 0.94 16.78 -33.90
#